data_AF-U4UEW1-F1
#
_entry.id   AF-U4UEW1-F1
#
_cell.length_a   1.000
_cell.length_b   1.000
_cell.length_c   1.000
_cell.angle_alpha   90.00
_cell.angle_beta   90.00
_cell.angle_gamma   90.00
#
_symmetry.space_group_name_H-M   'P 1'
#
loop_
_entity.id
_entity.type
_entity.pdbx_description
1 polymer ?
#
loop_
_entity_poly.entity_id
_entity_poly.type
_entity_poly.pdbx_seq_one_letter_code
_entity_poly.pdbx_strand_id
1 'polypeptide(L)'
;MDTLYNQTNKLIQQTQQRFKALEGNNPDALNIEDEISASIKQIQSNCEKLDLQVYKLPIHQRQNGKMRSDQLKYDNSHLQAALEAMKHRRLRRQIAAQEREQLLSRRFAPNPDATAIDMNFSMNHQGSLQDANRGVDEMLYTGASTLESLRAQRSVLKGAQRRIMDMANTLGLSNHTMRLIEKRASEDKEYLGFIYALNDAIRGKSNSKASEGASQNVNKICGVLNTLSLWVDQIPPVSQPQRFGNVAFKTWYGRLKEEAIQLLQDILPADIYRAIPEIMVYLEEGFGNATRIDYGTGHEISFVMFLCSLFKIGFLTEPDFAATACKVFVQYLNLVRKLQQTYRMEPAGSHGVWSLDDYQFVPFIWAHPQIEPPMFVKPDVVNAVADEYMFLSCIKYINQVKTGPFAEHSNQLWSISGVSTWSKVNSGLIKMYKTEVLSAFPLVQHVVFGSLFTLQPAAHGASIRRPRLGEFSNSQSSCFKPPPTKSSSDTKNASENTLNSI
;
A
#
# COMPACT_ATOMS: atom_id res chain seq x y z
N MET A 1 26.92 31.32 -26.83
CA MET A 1 26.33 30.35 -25.89
C MET A 1 24.82 30.52 -25.83
N ASP A 2 24.29 31.71 -25.48
CA ASP A 2 22.83 31.92 -25.37
C ASP A 2 22.03 31.70 -26.66
N THR A 3 22.58 32.06 -27.82
CA THR A 3 21.93 31.85 -29.12
C THR A 3 21.74 30.36 -29.44
N LEU A 4 22.80 29.57 -29.26
CA LEU A 4 22.78 28.13 -29.50
C LEU A 4 21.93 27.39 -28.46
N TYR A 5 21.91 27.87 -27.21
CA TYR A 5 21.03 27.36 -26.14
C TYR A 5 19.55 27.56 -26.50
N ASN A 6 19.16 28.78 -26.91
CA ASN A 6 17.78 29.08 -27.30
C ASN A 6 17.35 28.30 -28.55
N GLN A 7 18.25 28.15 -29.52
CA GLN A 7 17.99 27.34 -30.71
C GLN A 7 17.76 25.86 -30.36
N THR A 8 18.56 25.32 -29.44
CA THR A 8 18.45 23.91 -29.00
C THR A 8 17.16 23.68 -28.20
N ASN A 9 16.80 24.61 -27.32
CA ASN A 9 15.52 24.59 -26.60
C ASN A 9 14.32 24.61 -27.55
N LYS A 10 14.36 25.44 -28.59
CA LYS A 10 13.30 25.47 -29.62
C LYS A 10 13.20 24.14 -30.35
N LEU A 11 14.32 23.50 -30.68
CA LEU A 11 14.34 22.20 -31.34
C LEU A 11 13.77 21.09 -30.44
N ILE A 12 14.07 21.13 -29.13
CA ILE A 12 13.52 20.20 -28.12
C ILE A 12 11.99 20.33 -28.07
N GLN A 13 11.47 21.55 -27.99
CA GLN A 13 10.02 21.79 -27.96
C GLN A 13 9.32 21.31 -29.24
N GLN A 14 9.92 21.55 -30.41
CA GLN A 14 9.41 21.05 -31.69
C GLN A 14 9.43 19.51 -31.73
N THR A 15 10.48 18.88 -31.23
CA THR A 15 10.58 17.42 -31.15
C THR A 15 9.51 16.83 -30.23
N GLN A 16 9.25 17.48 -29.08
CA GLN A 16 8.15 17.09 -28.16
C GLN A 16 6.77 17.23 -28.82
N GLN A 17 6.54 18.25 -29.65
CA GLN A 17 5.29 18.39 -30.39
C GLN A 17 5.12 17.28 -31.43
N ARG A 18 6.21 16.87 -32.10
CA ARG A 18 6.20 15.73 -33.04
C ARG A 18 5.90 14.40 -32.32
N PHE A 19 6.38 14.21 -31.10
CA PHE A 19 6.01 13.04 -30.28
C PHE A 19 4.51 12.96 -30.01
N LYS A 20 3.83 14.08 -29.77
CA LYS A 20 2.35 14.10 -29.59
C LYS A 20 1.60 13.70 -30.86
N ALA A 21 2.13 14.05 -32.04
CA ALA A 21 1.56 13.61 -33.31
C ALA A 21 1.69 12.09 -33.53
N LEU A 22 2.63 11.42 -32.86
CA LEU A 22 2.85 9.98 -32.92
C LEU A 22 1.95 9.17 -31.98
N GLU A 23 1.25 9.81 -31.03
CA GLU A 23 0.34 9.14 -30.08
C GLU A 23 -1.01 8.71 -30.69
N GLY A 24 -1.28 9.08 -31.95
CA GLY A 24 -2.44 8.65 -32.75
C GLY A 24 -2.15 7.47 -33.70
N ASN A 25 -3.20 6.87 -34.26
CA ASN A 25 -3.08 5.81 -35.28
C ASN A 25 -2.77 6.42 -36.65
N ASN A 26 -1.61 7.08 -36.78
CA ASN A 26 -1.20 7.81 -37.97
C ASN A 26 -0.50 6.88 -38.99
N PRO A 27 -0.91 6.90 -40.26
CA PRO A 27 -0.29 6.08 -41.32
C PRO A 27 1.16 6.49 -41.61
N ASP A 28 1.54 7.75 -41.31
CA ASP A 28 2.89 8.30 -41.52
C ASP A 28 3.84 8.16 -40.31
N ALA A 29 3.51 7.27 -39.36
CA ALA A 29 4.28 7.11 -38.11
C ALA A 29 5.78 6.85 -38.32
N LEU A 30 6.16 6.14 -39.39
CA LEU A 30 7.56 5.85 -39.73
C LEU A 30 8.35 7.11 -40.13
N ASN A 31 7.77 7.95 -40.98
CA ASN A 31 8.40 9.20 -41.43
C ASN A 31 8.60 10.16 -40.25
N ILE A 32 7.63 10.23 -39.34
CA ILE A 32 7.70 11.05 -38.13
C ILE A 32 8.76 10.52 -37.16
N GLU A 33 8.89 9.18 -37.01
CA GLU A 33 9.97 8.55 -36.22
C GLU A 33 11.36 8.94 -36.76
N ASP A 34 11.54 8.94 -38.08
CA ASP A 34 12.81 9.31 -38.73
C ASP A 34 13.12 10.81 -38.56
N GLU A 35 12.12 11.67 -38.67
CA GLU A 35 12.27 13.11 -38.41
C GLU A 35 12.62 13.42 -36.94
N ILE A 36 12.03 12.69 -35.99
CA ILE A 36 12.35 12.80 -34.57
C ILE A 36 13.79 12.32 -34.32
N SER A 37 14.19 11.19 -34.93
CA SER A 37 15.56 10.67 -34.86
C SER A 37 16.59 11.67 -35.40
N ALA A 38 16.30 12.32 -36.54
CA ALA A 38 17.14 13.37 -37.10
C ALA A 38 17.24 14.61 -36.18
N SER A 39 16.12 15.02 -35.58
CA SER A 39 16.07 16.17 -34.66
C SER A 39 16.88 15.91 -33.39
N ILE A 40 16.81 14.70 -32.83
CA ILE A 40 17.60 14.26 -31.66
C ILE A 40 19.10 14.28 -31.97
N LYS A 41 19.52 13.80 -33.15
CA LYS A 41 20.93 13.87 -33.57
C LYS A 41 21.42 15.31 -33.67
N GLN A 42 20.57 16.22 -34.15
CA GLN A 42 20.89 17.64 -34.22
C GLN A 42 20.99 18.29 -32.83
N ILE A 43 20.11 17.94 -31.88
CA ILE A 43 20.17 18.38 -30.48
C ILE A 43 21.47 17.92 -29.84
N GLN A 44 21.84 16.65 -30.03
CA GLN A 44 23.07 16.07 -29.49
C GLN A 44 24.31 16.82 -29.99
N SER A 45 24.41 17.08 -31.31
CA SER A 45 25.51 17.87 -31.87
C SER A 45 25.55 19.30 -31.32
N ASN A 46 24.39 19.92 -31.04
CA ASN A 46 24.34 21.25 -30.44
C ASN A 46 24.77 21.25 -28.97
N CYS A 47 24.42 20.22 -28.19
CA CYS A 47 24.87 20.06 -26.81
C CYS A 47 26.40 19.89 -26.72
N GLU A 48 27.00 19.11 -27.62
CA GLU A 48 28.46 18.97 -27.70
C GLU A 48 29.16 20.31 -28.04
N LYS A 49 28.58 21.09 -28.97
CA LYS A 49 29.07 22.44 -29.30
C LYS A 49 28.89 23.42 -28.13
N LEU A 50 27.82 23.28 -27.35
CA LEU A 50 27.58 24.10 -26.14
C LEU A 50 28.61 23.82 -25.07
N ASP A 51 28.98 22.56 -24.82
CA ASP A 51 30.04 22.21 -23.87
C ASP A 51 31.37 22.87 -24.24
N LEU A 52 31.75 22.84 -25.52
CA LEU A 52 32.96 23.51 -26.00
C LEU A 52 32.90 25.02 -25.79
N GLN A 53 31.71 25.64 -25.89
CA GLN A 53 31.53 27.07 -25.59
C GLN A 53 31.57 27.37 -24.09
N VAL A 54 31.12 26.44 -23.23
CA VAL A 54 31.19 26.59 -21.77
C VAL A 54 32.64 26.68 -21.29
N TYR A 55 33.57 25.92 -21.89
CA TYR A 55 35.00 26.02 -21.57
C TYR A 55 35.63 27.37 -21.99
N LYS A 56 35.05 28.07 -22.97
CA LYS A 56 35.52 29.39 -23.44
C LYS A 56 35.02 30.55 -22.58
N LEU A 57 34.12 30.32 -21.62
CA LEU A 57 33.59 31.36 -20.73
C LEU A 57 34.57 31.70 -19.58
N PRO A 58 34.55 32.92 -19.02
CA PRO A 58 35.26 33.27 -17.79
C PRO A 58 34.87 32.36 -16.62
N ILE A 59 35.81 32.06 -15.71
CA ILE A 59 35.68 31.05 -14.64
C ILE A 59 34.39 31.21 -13.82
N HIS A 60 33.99 32.44 -13.50
CA HIS A 60 32.77 32.74 -12.73
C HIS A 60 31.45 32.45 -13.48
N GLN A 61 31.46 32.36 -14.81
CA GLN A 61 30.28 32.08 -15.64
C GLN A 61 30.20 30.62 -16.09
N ARG A 62 31.30 29.86 -15.94
CA ARG A 62 31.37 28.45 -16.35
C ARG A 62 30.38 27.56 -15.62
N GLN A 63 30.14 27.82 -14.33
CA GLN A 63 29.20 27.04 -13.53
C GLN A 63 27.76 27.16 -14.06
N ASN A 64 27.33 28.38 -14.39
CA ASN A 64 25.99 28.63 -14.93
C ASN A 64 25.85 28.05 -16.36
N GLY A 65 26.88 28.25 -17.21
CA GLY A 65 26.90 27.67 -18.55
C GLY A 65 26.87 26.14 -18.54
N LYS A 66 27.59 25.51 -17.60
CA LYS A 66 27.59 24.05 -17.42
C LYS A 66 26.21 23.54 -16.99
N MET A 67 25.57 24.19 -16.01
CA MET A 67 24.21 23.84 -15.58
C MET A 67 23.20 23.91 -16.74
N ARG A 68 23.29 24.94 -17.59
CA ARG A 68 22.43 25.07 -18.78
C ARG A 68 22.70 23.98 -19.83
N SER A 69 23.96 23.63 -20.07
CA SER A 69 24.33 22.54 -20.99
C SER A 69 23.83 21.18 -20.47
N ASP A 70 24.02 20.92 -19.17
CA ASP A 70 23.61 19.67 -18.53
C ASP A 70 22.08 19.49 -18.53
N GLN A 71 21.32 20.59 -18.39
CA GLN A 71 19.86 20.57 -18.55
C GLN A 71 19.44 20.11 -19.97
N LEU A 72 20.05 20.66 -21.02
CA LEU A 72 19.71 20.27 -22.40
C LEU A 72 20.11 18.83 -22.72
N LYS A 73 21.21 18.33 -22.16
CA LYS A 73 21.61 16.92 -22.28
C LYS A 73 20.60 16.00 -21.61
N TYR A 74 20.15 16.35 -20.42
CA TYR A 74 19.11 15.61 -19.71
C TYR A 74 17.84 15.51 -20.56
N ASP A 75 17.39 16.64 -21.11
CA ASP A 75 16.20 16.68 -21.98
C ASP A 75 16.40 15.85 -23.26
N ASN A 76 17.59 15.88 -23.87
CA ASN A 76 17.91 15.06 -25.04
C ASN A 76 17.92 13.55 -24.73
N SER A 77 18.49 13.14 -23.60
CA SER A 77 18.46 11.75 -23.14
C SER A 77 17.03 11.27 -22.89
N HIS A 78 16.16 12.15 -22.39
CA HIS A 78 14.74 11.84 -22.21
C HIS A 78 14.02 11.62 -23.55
N LEU A 79 14.28 12.48 -24.56
CA LEU A 79 13.71 12.32 -25.91
C LEU A 79 14.21 11.03 -26.59
N GLN A 80 15.47 10.65 -26.40
CA GLN A 80 16.03 9.38 -26.90
C GLN A 80 15.31 8.17 -26.29
N ALA A 81 15.14 8.15 -24.97
CA ALA A 81 14.42 7.07 -24.29
C ALA A 81 12.96 6.97 -24.74
N ALA A 82 12.29 8.11 -24.96
CA ALA A 82 10.92 8.14 -25.46
C ALA A 82 10.79 7.55 -26.88
N LEU A 83 11.74 7.83 -27.77
CA LEU A 83 11.76 7.26 -29.13
C LEU A 83 11.90 5.74 -29.12
N GLU A 84 12.84 5.20 -28.32
CA GLU A 84 13.06 3.76 -28.22
C GLU A 84 11.85 3.02 -27.62
N ALA A 85 11.21 3.59 -26.60
CA ALA A 85 9.99 3.04 -26.02
C ALA A 85 8.84 2.94 -27.05
N MET A 86 8.70 3.96 -27.90
CA MET A 86 7.69 3.98 -28.97
C MET A 86 7.98 2.93 -30.06
N LYS A 87 9.23 2.82 -30.52
CA LYS A 87 9.66 1.78 -31.46
C LYS A 87 9.39 0.37 -30.94
N HIS A 88 9.75 0.10 -29.67
CA HIS A 88 9.47 -1.19 -29.03
C HIS A 88 7.98 -1.49 -28.90
N ARG A 89 7.14 -0.47 -28.66
CA ARG A 89 5.68 -0.64 -28.60
C ARG A 89 5.10 -1.00 -29.97
N ARG A 90 5.58 -0.38 -31.05
CA ARG A 90 5.17 -0.68 -32.42
C ARG A 90 5.58 -2.08 -32.84
N LEU A 91 6.83 -2.48 -32.60
CA LEU A 91 7.33 -3.82 -32.93
C LEU A 91 6.51 -4.92 -32.24
N ARG A 92 6.21 -4.75 -30.94
CA ARG A 92 5.36 -5.71 -30.19
C ARG A 92 3.95 -5.83 -30.77
N ARG A 93 3.35 -4.74 -31.23
CA ARG A 93 2.04 -4.76 -31.90
C ARG A 93 2.10 -5.52 -33.22
N GLN A 94 3.17 -5.37 -34.00
CA GLN A 94 3.36 -6.10 -35.26
C GLN A 94 3.53 -7.60 -35.02
N ILE A 95 4.34 -8.00 -34.03
CA ILE A 95 4.53 -9.41 -33.65
C ILE A 95 3.21 -10.03 -33.20
N ALA A 96 2.47 -9.36 -32.30
CA ALA A 96 1.18 -9.85 -31.82
C ALA A 96 0.12 -9.98 -32.93
N ALA A 97 0.16 -9.09 -33.94
CA ALA A 97 -0.71 -9.19 -35.10
C ALA A 97 -0.36 -10.40 -35.98
N GLN A 98 0.93 -10.66 -36.21
CA GLN A 98 1.40 -11.82 -36.95
C GLN A 98 1.06 -13.14 -36.24
N GLU A 99 1.25 -13.23 -34.92
CA GLU A 99 0.88 -14.41 -34.13
C GLU A 99 -0.64 -14.68 -34.17
N ARG A 100 -1.45 -13.62 -34.11
CA ARG A 100 -2.90 -13.72 -34.23
C ARG A 100 -3.33 -14.28 -35.59
N GLU A 101 -2.72 -13.84 -36.68
CA GLU A 101 -2.99 -14.38 -38.03
C GLU A 101 -2.57 -15.85 -38.16
N GLN A 102 -1.46 -16.24 -37.53
CA GLN A 102 -1.02 -17.64 -37.50
C GLN A 102 -2.00 -18.55 -36.72
N LEU A 103 -2.60 -18.06 -35.63
CA LEU A 103 -3.60 -18.81 -34.88
C LEU A 103 -4.93 -18.92 -35.62
N LEU A 104 -5.32 -17.88 -36.38
CA LEU A 104 -6.53 -17.86 -37.20
C LEU A 104 -6.45 -18.76 -38.44
N SER A 105 -5.25 -19.10 -38.90
CA SER A 105 -5.06 -20.01 -40.05
C SER A 105 -5.08 -21.50 -39.69
N ARG A 106 -5.19 -21.88 -38.41
CA ARG A 106 -5.32 -23.28 -38.00
C ARG A 106 -6.77 -23.78 -38.14
N ARG A 107 -7.00 -24.74 -39.05
CA ARG A 107 -8.31 -25.39 -39.29
C ARG A 107 -8.55 -26.51 -38.27
N PHE A 108 -9.60 -26.42 -37.47
CA PHE A 108 -10.04 -27.45 -36.51
C PHE A 108 -10.89 -28.55 -37.20
N ALA A 109 -10.75 -29.81 -36.79
CA ALA A 109 -11.58 -30.96 -37.22
C ALA A 109 -12.36 -31.54 -36.01
N PRO A 110 -13.69 -31.80 -36.11
CA PRO A 110 -14.48 -32.37 -35.01
C PRO A 110 -14.62 -33.89 -35.10
N ASN A 111 -14.69 -34.56 -33.94
CA ASN A 111 -14.91 -36.01 -33.82
C ASN A 111 -16.43 -36.33 -33.74
N PRO A 112 -16.92 -37.42 -34.35
CA PRO A 112 -18.33 -37.82 -34.33
C PRO A 112 -18.59 -38.80 -33.17
N ASP A 113 -19.77 -38.67 -32.54
CA ASP A 113 -20.59 -39.74 -31.94
C ASP A 113 -21.20 -39.42 -30.57
N ALA A 114 -22.44 -39.92 -30.42
CA ALA A 114 -23.31 -40.00 -29.25
C ALA A 114 -24.23 -38.80 -28.95
N THR A 115 -25.27 -38.62 -29.79
CA THR A 115 -26.54 -38.02 -29.38
C THR A 115 -27.69 -38.99 -29.65
N ALA A 116 -28.33 -39.50 -28.60
CA ALA A 116 -29.75 -39.91 -28.62
C ALA A 116 -30.18 -40.38 -27.21
N ILE A 117 -30.93 -39.55 -26.46
CA ILE A 117 -31.90 -40.05 -25.46
C ILE A 117 -33.17 -39.17 -25.51
N ASP A 118 -34.29 -39.89 -25.41
CA ASP A 118 -35.71 -39.63 -25.61
C ASP A 118 -36.33 -38.47 -24.78
N MET A 119 -37.20 -37.67 -25.40
CA MET A 119 -37.39 -36.24 -25.05
C MET A 119 -38.75 -35.87 -24.43
N ASN A 120 -39.70 -36.79 -24.20
CA ASN A 120 -41.10 -36.35 -24.03
C ASN A 120 -41.77 -36.53 -22.65
N PHE A 121 -41.34 -37.44 -21.77
CA PHE A 121 -41.97 -37.59 -20.44
C PHE A 121 -41.27 -36.74 -19.35
N SER A 122 -39.98 -36.48 -19.52
CA SER A 122 -39.20 -35.59 -18.65
C SER A 122 -39.49 -34.10 -18.90
N MET A 123 -39.94 -33.72 -20.11
CA MET A 123 -40.15 -32.32 -20.50
C MET A 123 -41.24 -31.61 -19.70
N ASN A 124 -42.32 -32.33 -19.34
CA ASN A 124 -43.44 -31.76 -18.59
C ASN A 124 -43.17 -31.67 -17.08
N HIS A 125 -42.34 -32.57 -16.53
CA HIS A 125 -41.91 -32.49 -15.13
C HIS A 125 -40.76 -31.48 -14.94
N GLN A 126 -39.93 -31.30 -15.98
CA GLN A 126 -38.91 -30.27 -16.05
C GLN A 126 -39.50 -28.86 -16.10
N GLY A 127 -40.64 -28.63 -16.75
CA GLY A 127 -41.25 -27.29 -16.84
C GLY A 127 -41.64 -26.70 -15.47
N SER A 128 -42.28 -27.50 -14.62
CA SER A 128 -42.65 -27.10 -13.24
C SER A 128 -41.42 -26.86 -12.35
N LEU A 129 -40.39 -27.70 -12.49
CA LEU A 129 -39.10 -27.50 -11.79
C LEU A 129 -38.26 -26.38 -12.39
N GLN A 130 -38.43 -26.06 -13.68
CA GLN A 130 -37.75 -24.95 -14.35
C GLN A 130 -38.35 -23.61 -13.96
N ASP A 131 -39.65 -23.51 -13.72
CA ASP A 131 -40.26 -22.27 -13.25
C ASP A 131 -39.88 -21.97 -11.78
N ALA A 132 -39.81 -23.00 -10.94
CA ALA A 132 -39.31 -22.88 -9.56
C ALA A 132 -37.80 -22.61 -9.51
N ASN A 133 -37.01 -23.30 -10.33
CA ASN A 133 -35.58 -23.01 -10.46
C ASN A 133 -35.35 -21.65 -11.10
N ARG A 134 -36.19 -21.17 -12.01
CA ARG A 134 -36.03 -19.83 -12.61
C ARG A 134 -36.33 -18.71 -11.63
N GLY A 135 -37.27 -18.87 -10.71
CA GLY A 135 -37.50 -17.91 -9.62
C GLY A 135 -36.35 -17.89 -8.61
N VAL A 136 -35.78 -19.06 -8.29
CA VAL A 136 -34.61 -19.18 -7.40
C VAL A 136 -33.33 -18.75 -8.12
N ASP A 137 -33.17 -19.06 -9.39
CA ASP A 137 -32.05 -18.67 -10.27
C ASP A 137 -32.12 -17.18 -10.59
N GLU A 138 -33.28 -16.56 -10.71
CA GLU A 138 -33.39 -15.11 -10.87
C GLU A 138 -33.01 -14.40 -9.57
N MET A 139 -33.33 -14.99 -8.41
CA MET A 139 -32.93 -14.47 -7.10
C MET A 139 -31.44 -14.73 -6.79
N LEU A 140 -30.90 -15.89 -7.18
CA LEU A 140 -29.49 -16.25 -7.10
C LEU A 140 -28.65 -15.55 -8.16
N TYR A 141 -29.20 -15.27 -9.34
CA TYR A 141 -28.55 -14.48 -10.39
C TYR A 141 -28.55 -13.01 -10.02
N THR A 142 -29.59 -12.48 -9.37
CA THR A 142 -29.60 -11.11 -8.85
C THR A 142 -28.67 -10.99 -7.63
N GLY A 143 -28.65 -11.98 -6.74
CA GLY A 143 -27.72 -12.07 -5.60
C GLY A 143 -26.26 -12.29 -6.02
N ALA A 144 -26.02 -13.15 -7.01
CA ALA A 144 -24.70 -13.39 -7.59
C ALA A 144 -24.28 -12.25 -8.50
N SER A 145 -25.18 -11.59 -9.23
CA SER A 145 -24.88 -10.38 -10.02
C SER A 145 -24.50 -9.22 -9.13
N THR A 146 -25.15 -9.05 -7.98
CA THR A 146 -24.79 -8.00 -7.01
C THR A 146 -23.51 -8.34 -6.26
N LEU A 147 -23.30 -9.58 -5.82
CA LEU A 147 -22.04 -10.04 -5.22
C LEU A 147 -20.88 -10.07 -6.22
N GLU A 148 -21.12 -10.46 -7.47
CA GLU A 148 -20.16 -10.41 -8.58
C GLU A 148 -19.96 -8.97 -9.02
N SER A 149 -20.94 -8.08 -8.94
CA SER A 149 -20.74 -6.64 -9.17
C SER A 149 -19.94 -6.00 -8.04
N LEU A 150 -20.06 -6.46 -6.80
CA LEU A 150 -19.23 -6.01 -5.67
C LEU A 150 -17.82 -6.63 -5.71
N ARG A 151 -17.70 -7.89 -6.14
CA ARG A 151 -16.43 -8.58 -6.40
C ARG A 151 -15.74 -8.03 -7.64
N ALA A 152 -16.48 -7.67 -8.67
CA ALA A 152 -16.04 -6.97 -9.86
C ALA A 152 -15.72 -5.53 -9.54
N GLN A 153 -16.45 -4.84 -8.66
CA GLN A 153 -16.02 -3.55 -8.13
C GLN A 153 -14.72 -3.68 -7.33
N ARG A 154 -14.52 -4.74 -6.54
CA ARG A 154 -13.25 -5.06 -5.87
C ARG A 154 -12.12 -5.37 -6.86
N SER A 155 -12.39 -6.10 -7.94
CA SER A 155 -11.39 -6.46 -8.97
C SER A 155 -11.11 -5.31 -9.95
N VAL A 156 -12.08 -4.43 -10.19
CA VAL A 156 -11.98 -3.20 -10.98
C VAL A 156 -11.33 -2.10 -10.16
N LEU A 157 -11.54 -2.00 -8.84
CA LEU A 157 -10.75 -1.13 -7.95
C LEU A 157 -9.31 -1.64 -7.82
N LYS A 158 -9.10 -2.94 -7.57
CA LYS A 158 -7.76 -3.53 -7.60
C LYS A 158 -7.11 -3.43 -8.98
N GLY A 159 -7.90 -3.51 -10.05
CA GLY A 159 -7.46 -3.44 -11.44
C GLY A 159 -7.19 -2.01 -11.90
N ALA A 160 -7.95 -1.03 -11.42
CA ALA A 160 -7.68 0.39 -11.62
C ALA A 160 -6.47 0.82 -10.79
N GLN A 161 -6.33 0.35 -9.55
CA GLN A 161 -5.16 0.56 -8.70
C GLN A 161 -3.92 -0.12 -9.30
N ARG A 162 -4.03 -1.36 -9.82
CA ARG A 162 -2.96 -2.04 -10.56
C ARG A 162 -2.65 -1.36 -11.87
N ARG A 163 -3.62 -0.88 -12.64
CA ARG A 163 -3.37 -0.13 -13.89
C ARG A 163 -2.73 1.23 -13.61
N ILE A 164 -3.10 1.92 -12.54
CA ILE A 164 -2.43 3.14 -12.08
C ILE A 164 -1.00 2.83 -11.61
N MET A 165 -0.79 1.70 -10.93
CA MET A 165 0.52 1.20 -10.53
C MET A 165 1.38 0.71 -11.69
N ASP A 166 0.80 0.07 -12.69
CA ASP A 166 1.47 -0.42 -13.89
C ASP A 166 1.80 0.78 -14.79
N MET A 167 0.94 1.80 -14.84
CA MET A 167 1.27 3.10 -15.42
C MET A 167 2.39 3.82 -14.63
N ALA A 168 2.48 3.63 -13.31
CA ALA A 168 3.57 4.16 -12.48
C ALA A 168 4.89 3.37 -12.60
N ASN A 169 4.83 2.08 -12.94
CA ASN A 169 6.00 1.25 -13.25
C ASN A 169 6.50 1.44 -14.69
N THR A 170 5.64 1.92 -15.60
CA THR A 170 5.98 2.12 -17.02
C THR A 170 6.34 3.57 -17.35
N LEU A 171 5.99 4.53 -16.48
CA LEU A 171 6.38 5.94 -16.58
C LEU A 171 7.19 6.30 -15.34
N GLY A 172 8.50 6.18 -15.45
CA GLY A 172 9.44 6.44 -14.37
C GLY A 172 9.10 7.73 -13.59
N LEU A 173 9.03 7.59 -12.26
CA LEU A 173 9.20 8.63 -11.23
C LEU A 173 8.97 10.06 -11.73
N SER A 174 7.71 10.38 -12.02
CA SER A 174 7.30 11.74 -12.42
C SER A 174 7.25 12.66 -11.21
N ASN A 175 7.57 13.95 -11.40
CA ASN A 175 7.31 15.01 -10.43
C ASN A 175 5.85 15.01 -9.88
N HIS A 176 4.91 14.34 -10.55
CA HIS A 176 3.56 14.14 -10.07
C HIS A 176 3.44 13.08 -8.96
N THR A 177 4.22 11.98 -8.97
CA THR A 177 4.26 11.02 -7.86
C THR A 177 4.97 11.61 -6.64
N MET A 178 6.04 12.39 -6.81
CA MET A 178 6.62 13.18 -5.70
C MET A 178 5.62 14.18 -5.14
N ARG A 179 4.89 14.92 -6.00
CA ARG A 179 3.82 15.81 -5.54
C ARG A 179 2.68 15.07 -4.86
N LEU A 180 2.34 13.84 -5.28
CA LEU A 180 1.32 13.03 -4.60
C LEU A 180 1.81 12.52 -3.24
N ILE A 181 3.09 12.17 -3.10
CA ILE A 181 3.73 11.89 -1.80
C ILE A 181 3.70 13.15 -0.92
N GLU A 182 4.04 14.33 -1.45
CA GLU A 182 3.95 15.61 -0.74
C GLU A 182 2.49 16.01 -0.39
N LYS A 183 1.51 15.59 -1.20
CA LYS A 183 0.08 15.85 -0.99
C LYS A 183 -0.58 14.90 0.04
N ARG A 184 0.15 13.88 0.55
CA ARG A 184 -0.28 12.96 1.64
C ARG A 184 -0.37 13.62 3.02
N ALA A 185 -0.15 14.93 3.11
CA ALA A 185 -0.07 15.69 4.35
C ALA A 185 -1.30 15.61 5.30
N SER A 186 -2.39 14.86 5.01
CA SER A 186 -3.50 14.64 5.95
C SER A 186 -3.36 13.30 6.66
N GLU A 187 -3.25 12.22 5.88
CA GLU A 187 -3.19 10.86 6.41
C GLU A 187 -1.84 10.59 7.06
N ASP A 188 -0.74 11.09 6.47
CA ASP A 188 0.56 11.04 7.14
C ASP A 188 0.49 11.80 8.48
N LYS A 189 -0.32 12.86 8.59
CA LYS A 189 -0.55 13.55 9.88
C LYS A 189 -1.39 12.74 10.84
N GLU A 190 -2.40 12.01 10.39
CA GLU A 190 -3.22 11.15 11.26
C GLU A 190 -2.43 9.94 11.75
N TYR A 191 -1.75 9.24 10.85
CA TYR A 191 -0.87 8.12 11.16
C TYR A 191 0.29 8.56 12.08
N LEU A 192 0.98 9.66 11.76
CA LEU A 192 1.99 10.21 12.66
C LEU A 192 1.38 10.66 13.98
N GLY A 193 0.20 11.26 13.97
CA GLY A 193 -0.54 11.66 15.17
C GLY A 193 -0.80 10.46 16.09
N PHE A 194 -1.12 9.30 15.52
CA PHE A 194 -1.24 8.04 16.25
C PHE A 194 0.12 7.58 16.82
N ILE A 195 1.20 7.58 16.02
CA ILE A 195 2.55 7.27 16.50
C ILE A 195 2.93 8.16 17.69
N TYR A 196 2.69 9.47 17.60
CA TYR A 196 2.95 10.44 18.67
C TYR A 196 2.10 10.17 19.92
N ALA A 197 0.80 9.89 19.75
CA ALA A 197 -0.11 9.62 20.86
C ALA A 197 0.33 8.39 21.67
N LEU A 198 0.68 7.29 20.99
CA LEU A 198 1.19 6.09 21.64
C LEU A 198 2.54 6.35 22.31
N ASN A 199 3.45 7.05 21.62
CA ASN A 199 4.77 7.41 22.15
C ASN A 199 4.68 8.24 23.44
N ASP A 200 3.74 9.18 23.51
CA ASP A 200 3.50 9.99 24.71
C ASP A 200 2.84 9.18 25.83
N ALA A 201 1.91 8.27 25.49
CA ALA A 201 1.19 7.45 26.47
C ALA A 201 2.10 6.48 27.26
N ILE A 202 3.20 6.03 26.65
CA ILE A 202 4.17 5.11 27.26
C ILE A 202 5.36 5.82 27.92
N ARG A 203 5.46 7.15 27.84
CA ARG A 203 6.62 7.89 28.35
C ARG A 203 6.85 7.60 29.83
N GLY A 204 8.05 7.14 30.17
CA GLY A 204 8.46 6.84 31.54
C GLY A 204 7.85 5.57 32.15
N LYS A 205 7.12 4.76 31.38
CA LYS A 205 6.54 3.49 31.82
C LYS A 205 7.36 2.31 31.28
N SER A 206 7.44 1.23 32.05
CA SER A 206 7.93 -0.05 31.55
C SER A 206 6.82 -0.82 30.84
N ASN A 207 7.19 -1.87 30.10
CA ASN A 207 6.23 -2.73 29.38
C ASN A 207 5.18 -3.29 30.34
N SER A 208 5.62 -3.79 31.49
CA SER A 208 4.77 -4.33 32.55
C SER A 208 3.79 -3.28 33.06
N LYS A 209 4.29 -2.11 33.47
CA LYS A 209 3.48 -1.01 34.01
C LYS A 209 2.51 -0.41 32.99
N ALA A 210 2.90 -0.29 31.73
CA ALA A 210 2.04 0.22 30.67
C ALA A 210 0.94 -0.78 30.25
N SER A 211 1.12 -2.06 30.59
CA SER A 211 0.15 -3.13 30.35
C SER A 211 -0.81 -3.34 31.52
N GLU A 212 -0.54 -2.74 32.69
CA GLU A 212 -1.44 -2.73 33.84
C GLU A 212 -2.75 -1.99 33.46
N GLY A 213 -3.89 -2.65 33.62
CA GLY A 213 -5.20 -2.08 33.26
C GLY A 213 -5.61 -2.23 31.80
N ALA A 214 -4.95 -3.11 31.02
CA ALA A 214 -5.37 -3.44 29.66
C ALA A 214 -6.85 -3.86 29.59
N SER A 215 -7.65 -3.20 28.75
CA SER A 215 -9.06 -3.51 28.57
C SER A 215 -9.29 -4.91 28.01
N GLN A 216 -10.53 -5.39 28.12
CA GLN A 216 -10.93 -6.66 27.51
C GLN A 216 -10.71 -6.65 25.99
N ASN A 217 -10.93 -5.51 25.32
CA ASN A 217 -10.72 -5.37 23.88
C ASN A 217 -9.24 -5.52 23.49
N VAL A 218 -8.33 -4.93 24.29
CA VAL A 218 -6.88 -5.15 24.13
C VAL A 218 -6.53 -6.64 24.28
N ASN A 219 -7.07 -7.31 25.29
CA ASN A 219 -6.81 -8.73 25.52
C ASN A 219 -7.37 -9.63 24.40
N LYS A 220 -8.50 -9.26 23.77
CA LYS A 220 -9.02 -9.97 22.60
C LYS A 220 -8.07 -9.91 21.41
N ILE A 221 -7.47 -8.74 21.15
CA ILE A 221 -6.46 -8.59 20.08
C ILE A 221 -5.22 -9.44 20.39
N CYS A 222 -4.76 -9.42 21.64
CA CYS A 222 -3.71 -10.33 22.11
C CYS A 222 -4.08 -11.81 21.88
N GLY A 223 -5.36 -12.17 22.04
CA GLY A 223 -5.89 -13.49 21.72
C GLY A 223 -5.69 -13.87 20.25
N VAL A 224 -6.02 -12.96 19.32
CA VAL A 224 -5.79 -13.17 17.88
C VAL A 224 -4.31 -13.39 17.59
N LEU A 225 -3.42 -12.56 18.14
CA LEU A 225 -1.97 -12.72 17.95
C LEU A 225 -1.44 -14.06 18.52
N ASN A 226 -2.01 -14.55 19.61
CA ASN A 226 -1.69 -15.88 20.14
C ASN A 226 -2.12 -16.99 19.19
N THR A 227 -3.33 -16.91 18.63
CA THR A 227 -3.81 -17.85 17.61
C THR A 227 -2.86 -17.88 16.40
N LEU A 228 -2.46 -16.71 15.90
CA LEU A 228 -1.51 -16.60 14.80
C LEU A 228 -0.14 -17.21 15.14
N SER A 229 0.33 -17.04 16.38
CA SER A 229 1.56 -17.64 16.89
C SER A 229 1.47 -19.17 17.01
N LEU A 230 0.32 -19.70 17.43
CA LEU A 230 0.06 -21.14 17.49
C LEU A 230 0.05 -21.78 16.11
N TRP A 231 -0.43 -21.08 15.08
CA TRP A 231 -0.36 -21.58 13.72
C TRP A 231 1.07 -21.75 13.21
N VAL A 232 2.02 -20.95 13.70
CA VAL A 232 3.44 -21.15 13.37
C VAL A 232 3.94 -22.50 13.90
N ASP A 233 3.47 -22.93 15.07
CA ASP A 233 3.83 -24.24 15.63
C ASP A 233 3.16 -25.39 14.87
N GLN A 234 1.93 -25.18 14.39
CA GLN A 234 1.17 -26.14 13.61
C GLN A 234 1.67 -26.29 12.16
N ILE A 235 2.39 -25.30 11.65
CA ILE A 235 2.88 -25.25 10.27
C ILE A 235 4.42 -25.21 10.29
N PRO A 236 5.08 -26.35 10.56
CA PRO A 236 6.52 -26.40 10.68
C PRO A 236 7.21 -26.12 9.33
N PRO A 237 8.48 -25.67 9.35
CA PRO A 237 9.26 -25.46 8.13
C PRO A 237 9.41 -26.76 7.33
N VAL A 238 9.23 -26.68 6.01
CA VAL A 238 9.42 -27.84 5.14
C VAL A 238 10.85 -27.94 4.65
N SER A 239 11.33 -29.16 4.41
CA SER A 239 12.62 -29.37 3.75
C SER A 239 12.53 -28.91 2.30
N GLN A 240 13.45 -28.05 1.90
CA GLN A 240 13.48 -27.45 0.57
C GLN A 240 14.92 -27.23 0.11
N PRO A 241 15.19 -27.26 -1.21
CA PRO A 241 16.53 -27.00 -1.74
C PRO A 241 16.98 -25.55 -1.55
N GLN A 242 16.04 -24.60 -1.46
CA GLN A 242 16.32 -23.17 -1.35
C GLN A 242 16.71 -22.78 0.09
N ARG A 243 17.82 -22.05 0.23
CA ARG A 243 18.38 -21.67 1.55
C ARG A 243 17.58 -20.57 2.28
N PHE A 244 17.01 -19.63 1.53
CA PHE A 244 16.25 -18.49 2.04
C PHE A 244 14.75 -18.66 1.76
N GLY A 245 13.91 -18.10 2.64
CA GLY A 245 12.45 -18.09 2.50
C GLY A 245 11.85 -19.49 2.47
N ASN A 246 11.38 -19.99 3.62
CA ASN A 246 10.71 -21.28 3.70
C ASN A 246 9.29 -21.20 3.13
N VAL A 247 8.96 -22.09 2.18
CA VAL A 247 7.66 -22.08 1.51
C VAL A 247 6.48 -22.39 2.43
N ALA A 248 6.70 -22.98 3.61
CA ALA A 248 5.67 -23.18 4.62
C ALA A 248 5.04 -21.86 5.10
N PHE A 249 5.75 -20.73 4.97
CA PHE A 249 5.17 -19.40 5.21
C PHE A 249 3.98 -19.12 4.30
N LYS A 250 3.98 -19.61 3.06
CA LYS A 250 2.84 -19.45 2.13
C LYS A 250 1.59 -20.15 2.66
N THR A 251 1.76 -21.30 3.30
CA THR A 251 0.68 -22.05 3.94
C THR A 251 0.15 -21.28 5.15
N TRP A 252 1.04 -20.78 6.02
CA TRP A 252 0.64 -19.94 7.15
C TRP A 252 -0.10 -18.66 6.70
N TYR A 253 0.43 -17.98 5.69
CA TYR A 253 -0.17 -16.77 5.14
C TYR A 253 -1.50 -17.04 4.40
N GLY A 254 -1.60 -18.18 3.72
CA GLY A 254 -2.84 -18.65 3.10
C GLY A 254 -3.95 -18.82 4.15
N ARG A 255 -3.64 -19.49 5.26
CA ARG A 255 -4.56 -19.66 6.39
C ARG A 255 -4.98 -18.32 6.99
N LEU A 256 -4.05 -17.38 7.15
CA LEU A 256 -4.38 -16.01 7.59
C LEU A 256 -5.41 -15.36 6.66
N LYS A 257 -5.26 -15.48 5.35
CA LYS A 257 -6.21 -14.89 4.39
C LYS A 257 -7.60 -15.55 4.39
N GLU A 258 -7.65 -16.84 4.65
CA GLU A 258 -8.90 -17.59 4.73
C GLU A 258 -9.67 -17.29 6.02
N GLU A 259 -8.96 -17.20 7.15
CA GLU A 259 -9.56 -17.04 8.48
C GLU A 259 -9.63 -15.58 8.96
N ALA A 260 -9.04 -14.59 8.25
CA ALA A 260 -8.99 -13.18 8.68
C ALA A 260 -10.36 -12.59 9.01
N ILE A 261 -11.41 -12.92 8.24
CA ILE A 261 -12.76 -12.43 8.49
C ILE A 261 -13.29 -13.01 9.81
N GLN A 262 -13.14 -14.32 10.03
CA GLN A 262 -13.61 -14.99 11.23
C GLN A 262 -12.87 -14.47 12.47
N LEU A 263 -11.54 -14.34 12.42
CA LEU A 263 -10.73 -13.80 13.50
C LEU A 263 -11.19 -12.40 13.94
N LEU A 264 -11.61 -11.56 12.99
CA LEU A 264 -12.12 -10.22 13.29
C LEU A 264 -13.55 -10.25 13.81
N GLN A 265 -14.42 -11.10 13.27
CA GLN A 265 -15.78 -11.28 13.78
C GLN A 265 -15.81 -11.81 15.22
N ASP A 266 -14.85 -12.66 15.60
CA ASP A 266 -14.77 -13.21 16.96
C ASP A 266 -14.44 -12.15 18.02
N ILE A 267 -13.74 -11.06 17.64
CA ILE A 267 -13.33 -10.01 18.58
C ILE A 267 -14.19 -8.75 18.52
N LEU A 268 -14.65 -8.37 17.34
CA LEU A 268 -15.40 -7.14 17.10
C LEU A 268 -16.90 -7.35 17.36
N PRO A 269 -17.61 -6.35 17.89
CA PRO A 269 -19.07 -6.41 17.98
C PRO A 269 -19.73 -6.29 16.58
N ALA A 270 -20.94 -6.82 16.46
CA ALA A 270 -21.64 -6.97 15.17
C ALA A 270 -22.00 -5.64 14.48
N ASP A 271 -22.14 -4.57 15.25
CA ASP A 271 -22.43 -3.22 14.78
C ASP A 271 -21.31 -2.62 13.91
N ILE A 272 -20.06 -3.06 14.12
CA ILE A 272 -18.90 -2.57 13.36
C ILE A 272 -18.40 -3.56 12.30
N TYR A 273 -19.13 -4.65 12.02
CA TYR A 273 -18.77 -5.63 10.98
C TYR A 273 -18.61 -5.02 9.59
N ARG A 274 -19.28 -3.89 9.33
CA ARG A 274 -19.14 -3.15 8.07
C ARG A 274 -17.70 -2.68 7.81
N ALA A 275 -16.87 -2.51 8.84
CA ALA A 275 -15.48 -2.09 8.72
C ALA A 275 -14.50 -3.26 8.44
N ILE A 276 -14.92 -4.51 8.68
CA ILE A 276 -14.06 -5.72 8.55
C ILE A 276 -13.39 -5.82 7.17
N PRO A 277 -14.08 -5.62 6.03
CA PRO A 277 -13.46 -5.78 4.71
C PRO A 277 -12.28 -4.84 4.46
N GLU A 278 -12.24 -3.70 5.15
CA GLU A 278 -11.11 -2.76 5.07
C GLU A 278 -10.03 -3.11 6.10
N ILE A 279 -10.42 -3.35 7.37
CA ILE A 279 -9.49 -3.64 8.47
C ILE A 279 -8.67 -4.91 8.21
N MET A 280 -9.30 -5.95 7.64
CA MET A 280 -8.63 -7.22 7.35
C MET A 280 -7.44 -7.04 6.41
N VAL A 281 -7.48 -6.05 5.51
CA VAL A 281 -6.38 -5.80 4.57
C VAL A 281 -5.13 -5.33 5.30
N TYR A 282 -5.28 -4.45 6.28
CA TYR A 282 -4.16 -3.99 7.11
C TYR A 282 -3.59 -5.11 7.98
N LEU A 283 -4.47 -5.99 8.49
CA LEU A 283 -4.05 -7.16 9.27
C LEU A 283 -3.27 -8.16 8.40
N GLU A 284 -3.79 -8.53 7.23
CA GLU A 284 -3.15 -9.47 6.30
C GLU A 284 -1.77 -8.98 5.85
N GLU A 285 -1.68 -7.71 5.43
CA GLU A 285 -0.43 -7.14 4.93
C GLU A 285 0.56 -6.79 6.07
N GLY A 286 0.19 -7.03 7.34
CA GLY A 286 0.99 -6.74 8.54
C GLY A 286 2.11 -7.74 8.84
N PHE A 287 2.17 -8.89 8.15
CA PHE A 287 3.04 -10.01 8.53
C PHE A 287 4.06 -10.45 7.47
N GLY A 288 4.14 -9.78 6.32
CA GLY A 288 5.11 -10.08 5.26
C GLY A 288 4.45 -10.38 3.92
N ASN A 289 5.26 -10.75 2.93
CA ASN A 289 4.78 -11.08 1.58
C ASN A 289 4.93 -12.57 1.29
N ALA A 290 3.83 -13.28 0.97
CA ALA A 290 3.89 -14.71 0.69
C ALA A 290 4.68 -15.08 -0.58
N THR A 291 4.73 -14.21 -1.59
CA THR A 291 5.44 -14.51 -2.84
C THR A 291 6.95 -14.40 -2.64
N ARG A 292 7.39 -13.31 -2.03
CA ARG A 292 8.82 -13.01 -1.79
C ARG A 292 9.36 -13.66 -0.51
N ILE A 293 8.47 -14.03 0.42
CA ILE A 293 8.82 -14.57 1.75
C ILE A 293 9.74 -13.58 2.48
N ASP A 294 9.36 -12.31 2.44
CA ASP A 294 10.06 -11.20 3.06
C ASP A 294 9.17 -10.46 4.06
N TYR A 295 9.82 -9.73 4.97
CA TYR A 295 9.19 -8.86 5.94
C TYR A 295 10.04 -7.59 6.11
N GLY A 296 9.43 -6.46 6.41
CA GLY A 296 10.15 -5.21 6.68
C GLY A 296 9.21 -4.11 7.16
N THR A 297 9.72 -2.89 7.21
CA THR A 297 9.03 -1.73 7.79
C THR A 297 7.71 -1.38 7.11
N GLY A 298 7.53 -1.71 5.83
CA GLY A 298 6.24 -1.55 5.14
C GLY A 298 5.13 -2.44 5.73
N HIS A 299 5.48 -3.66 6.16
CA HIS A 299 4.53 -4.56 6.83
C HIS A 299 4.26 -4.10 8.28
N GLU A 300 5.28 -3.58 8.96
CA GLU A 300 5.12 -2.93 10.26
C GLU A 300 4.14 -1.75 10.18
N ILE A 301 4.24 -0.90 9.15
CA ILE A 301 3.27 0.19 8.90
C ILE A 301 1.85 -0.35 8.78
N SER A 302 1.64 -1.39 7.98
CA SER A 302 0.31 -2.01 7.79
C SER A 302 -0.26 -2.50 9.13
N PHE A 303 0.55 -3.11 10.00
CA PHE A 303 0.09 -3.51 11.33
C PHE A 303 -0.23 -2.31 12.23
N VAL A 304 0.55 -1.23 12.19
CA VAL A 304 0.22 -0.01 12.92
C VAL A 304 -1.05 0.66 12.38
N MET A 305 -1.29 0.60 11.07
CA MET A 305 -2.55 1.06 10.45
C MET A 305 -3.73 0.19 10.89
N PHE A 306 -3.55 -1.13 11.01
CA PHE A 306 -4.53 -2.02 11.62
C PHE A 306 -4.86 -1.56 13.05
N LEU A 307 -3.87 -1.31 13.91
CA LEU A 307 -4.12 -0.81 15.26
C LEU A 307 -4.86 0.54 15.24
N CYS A 308 -4.39 1.50 14.45
CA CYS A 308 -5.02 2.81 14.31
C CYS A 308 -6.49 2.68 13.84
N SER A 309 -6.79 1.76 12.91
CA SER A 309 -8.15 1.51 12.43
C SER A 309 -9.09 1.07 13.55
N LEU A 310 -8.62 0.29 14.53
CA LEU A 310 -9.40 -0.13 15.69
C LEU A 310 -9.76 1.03 16.63
N PHE A 311 -8.92 2.06 16.71
CA PHE A 311 -9.27 3.30 17.41
C PHE A 311 -10.25 4.15 16.61
N LYS A 312 -10.10 4.22 15.27
CA LYS A 312 -10.98 5.01 14.41
C LYS A 312 -12.43 4.49 14.41
N ILE A 313 -12.62 3.17 14.47
CA ILE A 313 -13.95 2.56 14.59
C ILE A 313 -14.49 2.56 16.01
N GLY A 314 -13.73 3.05 17.00
CA GLY A 314 -14.15 3.11 18.40
C GLY A 314 -14.08 1.79 19.17
N PHE A 315 -13.45 0.74 18.60
CA PHE A 315 -13.24 -0.52 19.32
C PHE A 315 -12.19 -0.37 20.43
N LEU A 316 -11.14 0.41 20.19
CA LEU A 316 -10.18 0.84 21.19
C LEU A 316 -10.33 2.33 21.49
N THR A 317 -10.01 2.74 22.72
CA THR A 317 -10.19 4.11 23.21
C THR A 317 -8.91 4.66 23.81
N GLU A 318 -8.81 5.98 24.08
CA GLU A 318 -7.57 6.60 24.59
C GLU A 318 -6.91 5.89 25.79
N PRO A 319 -7.66 5.35 26.79
CA PRO A 319 -7.08 4.57 27.88
C PRO A 319 -6.26 3.35 27.42
N ASP A 320 -6.55 2.79 26.25
CA ASP A 320 -5.87 1.63 25.68
C ASP A 320 -4.55 1.98 24.98
N PHE A 321 -4.18 3.24 24.82
CA PHE A 321 -2.96 3.62 24.09
C PHE A 321 -1.69 2.97 24.67
N ALA A 322 -1.52 3.01 25.99
CA ALA A 322 -0.33 2.47 26.64
C ALA A 322 -0.25 0.94 26.48
N ALA A 323 -1.37 0.24 26.71
CA ALA A 323 -1.44 -1.21 26.56
C ALA A 323 -1.33 -1.65 25.09
N THR A 324 -1.82 -0.85 24.14
CA THR A 324 -1.66 -1.13 22.71
C THR A 324 -0.18 -1.15 22.31
N ALA A 325 0.60 -0.16 22.74
CA ALA A 325 2.03 -0.12 22.48
C ALA A 325 2.79 -1.21 23.28
N CYS A 326 2.62 -1.28 24.59
CA CYS A 326 3.46 -2.12 25.45
C CYS A 326 3.00 -3.58 25.61
N LYS A 327 1.79 -3.93 25.18
CA LYS A 327 1.26 -5.30 25.23
C LYS A 327 1.02 -5.88 23.84
N VAL A 328 0.13 -5.26 23.06
CA VAL A 328 -0.25 -5.76 21.73
C VAL A 328 0.94 -5.71 20.78
N PHE A 329 1.62 -4.56 20.69
CA PHE A 329 2.73 -4.41 19.78
C PHE A 329 3.96 -5.23 20.21
N VAL A 330 4.22 -5.38 21.51
CA VAL A 330 5.26 -6.31 22.02
C VAL A 330 4.96 -7.75 21.59
N GLN A 331 3.71 -8.18 21.71
CA GLN A 331 3.29 -9.53 21.29
C GLN A 331 3.37 -9.71 19.76
N TYR A 332 3.04 -8.68 19.00
CA TYR A 332 3.26 -8.64 17.55
C TYR A 332 4.74 -8.81 17.20
N LEU A 333 5.65 -8.08 17.88
CA LEU A 333 7.09 -8.22 17.67
C LEU A 333 7.58 -9.65 17.95
N ASN A 334 7.06 -10.29 19.00
CA ASN A 334 7.40 -11.68 19.30
C ASN A 334 6.91 -12.64 18.20
N LEU A 335 5.70 -12.43 17.68
CA LEU A 335 5.16 -13.21 16.57
C LEU A 335 5.98 -13.02 15.29
N VAL A 336 6.28 -11.79 14.88
CA VAL A 336 7.05 -11.55 13.64
C VAL A 336 8.48 -12.05 13.76
N ARG A 337 9.12 -11.96 14.94
CA ARG A 337 10.44 -12.60 15.19
C ARG A 337 10.36 -14.12 15.05
N LYS A 338 9.29 -14.74 15.58
CA LYS A 338 9.04 -16.18 15.40
C LYS A 338 8.89 -16.54 13.92
N LEU A 339 8.10 -15.77 13.16
CA LEU A 339 7.96 -15.95 11.70
C LEU A 339 9.30 -15.80 10.96
N GLN A 340 10.06 -14.76 11.27
CA GLN A 340 11.38 -14.48 10.69
C GLN A 340 12.35 -15.65 10.90
N GLN A 341 12.44 -16.17 12.13
CA GLN A 341 13.33 -17.28 12.46
C GLN A 341 12.85 -18.62 11.91
N THR A 342 11.57 -18.96 12.12
CA THR A 342 10.99 -20.25 11.69
C THR A 342 11.01 -20.38 10.18
N TYR A 343 10.57 -19.34 9.46
CA TYR A 343 10.48 -19.39 7.99
C TYR A 343 11.65 -18.72 7.27
N ARG A 344 12.68 -18.28 7.98
CA ARG A 344 13.90 -17.68 7.38
C ARG A 344 13.57 -16.56 6.39
N MET A 345 12.71 -15.65 6.84
CA MET A 345 12.18 -14.57 6.01
C MET A 345 13.27 -13.54 5.68
N GLU A 346 13.29 -13.05 4.45
CA GLU A 346 14.27 -12.07 4.02
C GLU A 346 13.89 -10.64 4.46
N PRO A 347 14.86 -9.76 4.77
CA PRO A 347 14.61 -8.34 4.99
C PRO A 347 14.08 -7.64 3.72
N ALA A 348 12.86 -7.12 3.78
CA ALA A 348 12.24 -6.39 2.67
C ALA A 348 12.79 -4.96 2.59
N GLY A 349 13.41 -4.61 1.47
CA GLY A 349 13.90 -3.24 1.21
C GLY A 349 15.16 -2.85 1.98
N SER A 350 16.00 -3.81 2.38
CA SER A 350 17.18 -3.52 3.20
C SER A 350 18.19 -2.59 2.51
N HIS A 351 18.64 -1.57 3.24
CA HIS A 351 19.81 -0.75 2.91
C HIS A 351 21.11 -1.32 3.52
N GLY A 352 21.08 -2.57 4.01
CA GLY A 352 22.19 -3.22 4.70
C GLY A 352 22.59 -2.47 5.97
N VAL A 353 23.89 -2.24 6.17
CA VAL A 353 24.47 -1.59 7.37
C VAL A 353 23.95 -0.15 7.59
N TRP A 354 23.32 0.45 6.58
CA TRP A 354 22.81 1.82 6.65
C TRP A 354 21.37 1.93 7.13
N SER A 355 20.63 0.83 7.28
CA SER A 355 19.31 0.85 7.92
C SER A 355 19.43 0.88 9.44
N LEU A 356 18.39 1.38 10.11
CA LEU A 356 18.31 1.37 11.57
C LEU A 356 18.31 -0.06 12.13
N ASP A 357 17.49 -0.92 11.52
CA ASP A 357 17.38 -2.36 11.79
C ASP A 357 17.02 -3.06 10.46
N ASP A 358 17.13 -4.39 10.42
CA ASP A 358 16.82 -5.16 9.21
C ASP A 358 15.31 -5.21 8.94
N TYR A 359 14.48 -5.15 9.98
CA TYR A 359 13.05 -5.42 9.87
C TYR A 359 12.14 -4.32 10.46
N GLN A 360 12.52 -3.74 11.60
CA GLN A 360 11.62 -2.91 12.43
C GLN A 360 12.07 -1.45 12.53
N PHE A 361 11.15 -0.54 12.78
CA PHE A 361 11.48 0.86 13.07
C PHE A 361 10.68 1.40 14.26
N VAL A 362 9.36 1.19 14.25
CA VAL A 362 8.44 1.69 15.28
C VAL A 362 8.82 1.32 16.72
N PRO A 363 9.34 0.13 17.07
CA PRO A 363 9.71 -0.17 18.45
C PRO A 363 10.88 0.65 18.99
N PHE A 364 11.71 1.22 18.11
CA PHE A 364 12.78 2.13 18.51
C PHE A 364 12.23 3.53 18.81
N ILE A 365 11.08 3.90 18.21
CA ILE A 365 10.34 5.13 18.54
C ILE A 365 9.58 4.93 19.85
N TRP A 366 8.82 3.84 19.97
CA TRP A 366 7.97 3.54 21.12
C TRP A 366 8.75 2.99 22.31
N ALA A 367 9.74 3.75 22.77
CA ALA A 367 10.52 3.38 23.92
C ALA A 367 11.08 4.58 24.67
N HIS A 368 11.00 4.48 26.00
CA HIS A 368 11.63 5.42 26.93
C HIS A 368 12.34 4.63 28.04
N PRO A 369 13.46 3.95 27.73
CA PRO A 369 14.20 3.18 28.73
C PRO A 369 14.71 4.10 29.84
N GLN A 370 14.63 3.65 31.09
CA GLN A 370 15.21 4.36 32.24
C GLN A 370 16.70 4.02 32.43
N ILE A 371 17.45 3.99 31.33
CA ILE A 371 18.90 3.83 31.31
C ILE A 371 19.51 5.00 30.53
N GLU A 372 20.82 5.15 30.49
CA GLU A 372 21.45 6.12 29.57
C GLU A 372 21.60 5.52 28.16
N PRO A 373 21.49 6.29 27.07
CA PRO A 373 21.63 5.76 25.70
C PRO A 373 22.92 4.97 25.44
N PRO A 374 24.12 5.38 25.92
CA PRO A 374 25.33 4.58 25.75
C PRO A 374 25.28 3.19 26.39
N MET A 375 24.30 2.92 27.25
CA MET A 375 24.18 1.64 27.95
C MET A 375 23.46 0.57 27.12
N PHE A 376 22.69 0.93 26.08
CA PHE A 376 22.01 -0.08 25.27
C PHE A 376 22.95 -0.90 24.39
N VAL A 377 24.21 -0.49 24.20
CA VAL A 377 25.21 -1.28 23.46
C VAL A 377 25.95 -2.30 24.35
N LYS A 378 25.71 -2.27 25.67
CA LYS A 378 26.34 -3.18 26.63
C LYS A 378 25.48 -4.43 26.83
N PRO A 379 25.94 -5.64 26.43
CA PRO A 379 25.13 -6.85 26.49
C PRO A 379 24.59 -7.18 27.89
N ASP A 380 25.38 -6.98 28.94
CA ASP A 380 24.98 -7.29 30.32
C ASP A 380 23.78 -6.46 30.78
N VAL A 381 23.79 -5.17 30.44
CA VAL A 381 22.70 -4.25 30.76
C VAL A 381 21.46 -4.64 29.98
N VAL A 382 21.61 -4.86 28.67
CA VAL A 382 20.50 -5.25 27.80
C VAL A 382 19.86 -6.54 28.31
N ASN A 383 20.64 -7.56 28.64
CA ASN A 383 20.13 -8.84 29.11
C ASN A 383 19.35 -8.72 30.44
N ALA A 384 19.74 -7.80 31.31
CA ALA A 384 19.08 -7.59 32.60
C ALA A 384 17.72 -6.88 32.50
N VAL A 385 17.54 -5.98 31.53
CA VAL A 385 16.34 -5.10 31.45
C VAL A 385 15.56 -5.17 30.13
N ALA A 386 15.96 -6.03 29.19
CA ALA A 386 15.33 -6.14 27.87
C ALA A 386 13.83 -6.44 27.90
N ASP A 387 13.38 -7.20 28.88
CA ASP A 387 11.99 -7.63 28.95
C ASP A 387 11.06 -6.48 29.39
N GLU A 388 11.60 -5.51 30.15
CA GLU A 388 10.87 -4.33 30.64
C GLU A 388 10.80 -3.18 29.63
N TYR A 389 11.66 -3.16 28.60
CA TYR A 389 11.69 -2.05 27.62
C TYR A 389 11.77 -2.55 26.18
N MET A 390 10.76 -2.18 25.37
CA MET A 390 10.64 -2.59 23.96
C MET A 390 11.91 -2.36 23.12
N PHE A 391 12.56 -1.20 23.25
CA PHE A 391 13.83 -0.90 22.56
C PHE A 391 14.92 -1.91 22.92
N LEU A 392 15.08 -2.22 24.20
CA LEU A 392 16.11 -3.13 24.67
C LEU A 392 15.80 -4.59 24.29
N SER A 393 14.53 -4.96 24.20
CA SER A 393 14.11 -6.22 23.59
C SER A 393 14.55 -6.33 22.13
N CYS A 394 14.44 -5.24 21.35
CA CYS A 394 14.98 -5.21 19.98
C CYS A 394 16.50 -5.35 19.93
N ILE A 395 17.23 -4.65 20.80
CA ILE A 395 18.70 -4.77 20.86
C ILE A 395 19.12 -6.20 21.27
N LYS A 396 18.43 -6.80 22.25
CA LYS A 396 18.64 -8.20 22.66
C LYS A 396 18.46 -9.14 21.48
N TYR A 397 17.42 -8.94 20.68
CA TYR A 397 17.18 -9.74 19.47
C TYR A 397 18.31 -9.56 18.45
N ILE A 398 18.73 -8.33 18.16
CA ILE A 398 19.84 -8.03 17.25
C ILE A 398 21.11 -8.79 17.66
N ASN A 399 21.47 -8.73 18.95
CA ASN A 399 22.65 -9.41 19.49
C ASN A 399 22.56 -10.95 19.42
N GLN A 400 21.35 -11.51 19.28
CA GLN A 400 21.15 -12.96 19.11
C GLN A 400 21.29 -13.39 17.65
N VAL A 401 20.83 -12.55 16.71
CA VAL A 401 20.79 -12.90 15.27
C VAL A 401 22.02 -12.46 14.49
N LYS A 402 22.71 -11.39 14.93
CA LYS A 402 23.92 -10.87 14.29
C LYS A 402 25.15 -11.25 15.11
N THR A 403 26.22 -11.62 14.41
CA THR A 403 27.51 -11.97 15.01
C THR A 403 28.55 -10.89 14.69
N GLY A 404 29.50 -10.69 15.61
CA GLY A 404 30.55 -9.69 15.49
C GLY A 404 30.31 -8.44 16.34
N PRO A 405 31.18 -7.43 16.23
CA PRO A 405 31.05 -6.18 16.97
C PRO A 405 29.78 -5.41 16.59
N PHE A 406 29.08 -4.87 17.58
CA PHE A 406 27.83 -4.13 17.38
C PHE A 406 27.96 -2.95 16.39
N ALA A 407 29.09 -2.26 16.45
CA ALA A 407 29.39 -1.13 15.55
C ALA A 407 29.48 -1.54 14.07
N GLU A 408 29.84 -2.78 13.75
CA GLU A 408 30.01 -3.25 12.38
C GLU A 408 28.67 -3.65 11.76
N HIS A 409 27.83 -4.35 12.51
CA HIS A 409 26.58 -4.91 11.99
C HIS A 409 25.35 -4.02 12.22
N SER A 410 25.47 -3.01 13.10
CA SER A 410 24.40 -2.09 13.52
C SER A 410 24.91 -0.65 13.72
N ASN A 411 25.62 -0.13 12.72
CA ASN A 411 26.32 1.16 12.78
C ASN A 411 25.41 2.38 13.10
N GLN A 412 24.18 2.42 12.55
CA GLN A 412 23.23 3.50 12.85
C GLN A 412 22.84 3.52 14.33
N LEU A 413 22.47 2.36 14.90
CA LEU A 413 22.17 2.22 16.32
C LEU A 413 23.40 2.51 17.18
N TRP A 414 24.59 2.10 16.74
CA TRP A 414 25.84 2.45 17.41
C TRP A 414 26.05 3.98 17.47
N SER A 415 25.81 4.67 16.36
CA SER A 415 25.91 6.14 16.29
C SER A 415 24.88 6.82 17.21
N ILE A 416 23.66 6.27 17.28
CA ILE A 416 22.60 6.76 18.19
C ILE A 416 22.99 6.59 19.66
N SER A 417 23.81 5.59 20.01
CA SER A 417 24.27 5.39 21.39
C SER A 417 25.12 6.56 21.91
N GLY A 418 25.75 7.33 21.01
CA GLY A 418 26.51 8.54 21.34
C GLY A 418 25.65 9.77 21.66
N VAL A 419 24.32 9.69 21.53
CA VAL A 419 23.42 10.79 21.85
C VAL A 419 23.20 10.88 23.36
N SER A 420 23.25 12.10 23.91
CA SER A 420 23.25 12.31 25.36
C SER A 420 21.93 12.06 26.09
N THR A 421 20.78 12.06 25.41
CA THR A 421 19.46 11.93 26.08
C THR A 421 18.45 11.19 25.20
N TRP A 422 17.58 10.38 25.82
CA TRP A 422 16.50 9.67 25.12
C TRP A 422 15.50 10.59 24.44
N SER A 423 15.26 11.79 24.98
CA SER A 423 14.38 12.77 24.32
C SER A 423 14.91 13.20 22.95
N LYS A 424 16.24 13.39 22.82
CA LYS A 424 16.89 13.68 21.54
C LYS A 424 16.87 12.46 20.61
N VAL A 425 17.14 11.27 21.15
CA VAL A 425 17.05 10.00 20.38
C VAL A 425 15.65 9.83 19.80
N ASN A 426 14.60 9.91 20.63
CA ASN A 426 13.21 9.78 20.21
C ASN A 426 12.81 10.82 19.15
N SER A 427 13.16 12.08 19.36
CA SER A 427 12.90 13.16 18.40
C SER A 427 13.64 12.94 17.07
N GLY A 428 14.88 12.46 17.12
CA GLY A 428 15.69 12.11 15.95
C GLY A 428 15.11 10.93 15.18
N LEU A 429 14.74 9.86 15.88
CA LEU A 429 14.11 8.66 15.30
C LEU A 429 12.78 8.97 14.64
N ILE A 430 11.94 9.83 15.24
CA ILE A 430 10.69 10.25 14.60
C ILE A 430 10.95 11.06 13.32
N LYS A 431 11.99 11.90 13.29
CA LYS A 431 12.37 12.62 12.05
C LYS A 431 12.89 11.65 10.98
N MET A 432 13.76 10.73 11.38
CA MET A 432 14.30 9.68 10.51
C MET A 432 13.16 8.82 9.94
N TYR A 433 12.18 8.43 10.76
CA TYR A 433 11.00 7.67 10.32
C TYR A 433 10.18 8.39 9.24
N LYS A 434 9.96 9.70 9.40
CA LYS A 434 9.26 10.51 8.40
C LYS A 434 9.99 10.51 7.05
N THR A 435 11.31 10.69 7.09
CA THR A 435 12.12 10.82 5.88
C THR A 435 12.39 9.48 5.21
N GLU A 436 12.77 8.46 5.98
CA GLU A 436 13.26 7.18 5.45
C GLU A 436 12.17 6.13 5.29
N VAL A 437 11.07 6.22 6.04
CA VAL A 437 9.98 5.24 5.95
C VAL A 437 8.77 5.83 5.24
N LEU A 438 8.21 6.94 5.75
CA LEU A 438 6.96 7.51 5.20
C LEU A 438 7.15 8.27 3.88
N SER A 439 8.32 8.86 3.66
CA SER A 439 8.63 9.53 2.39
C SER A 439 9.27 8.59 1.37
N ALA A 440 9.59 7.35 1.76
CA ALA A 440 10.17 6.37 0.86
C ALA A 440 9.07 5.71 0.01
N PHE A 441 9.02 6.09 -1.26
CA PHE A 441 8.06 5.55 -2.23
C PHE A 441 8.01 4.01 -2.26
N PRO A 442 9.14 3.27 -2.26
CA PRO A 442 9.11 1.80 -2.29
C PRO A 442 8.40 1.14 -1.11
N LEU A 443 8.33 1.82 0.05
CA LEU A 443 7.68 1.33 1.25
C LEU A 443 6.19 1.69 1.25
N VAL A 444 5.84 2.94 0.92
CA VAL A 444 4.44 3.40 0.98
C VAL A 444 3.62 2.95 -0.24
N GLN A 445 4.25 2.50 -1.33
CA GLN A 445 3.53 1.98 -2.49
C GLN A 445 2.66 0.75 -2.16
N HIS A 446 2.99 0.03 -1.08
CA HIS A 446 2.25 -1.15 -0.63
C HIS A 446 1.13 -0.81 0.38
N VAL A 447 1.06 0.45 0.84
CA VAL A 447 0.00 0.90 1.76
C VAL A 447 -1.31 1.02 0.99
N VAL A 448 -2.35 0.38 1.52
CA VAL A 448 -3.70 0.41 0.96
C VAL A 448 -4.49 1.57 1.58
N PHE A 449 -5.32 2.23 0.78
CA PHE A 449 -6.17 3.34 1.22
C PHE A 449 -7.63 2.98 0.95
N GLY A 450 -8.52 3.37 1.87
CA GLY A 450 -9.94 3.06 1.86
C GLY A 450 -10.75 4.21 2.46
N SER A 451 -11.76 3.87 3.25
CA SER A 451 -12.61 4.84 3.95
C SER A 451 -12.02 5.29 5.29
N LEU A 452 -11.22 4.44 5.94
CA LEU A 452 -10.55 4.77 7.20
C LEU A 452 -9.25 5.53 6.98
N PHE A 453 -8.56 5.29 5.86
CA PHE A 453 -7.39 6.06 5.45
C PHE A 453 -7.60 6.53 4.01
N THR A 454 -7.87 7.81 3.81
CA THR A 454 -8.34 8.38 2.54
C THR A 454 -7.24 9.09 1.75
N LEU A 455 -7.22 8.99 0.42
CA LEU A 455 -6.26 9.75 -0.40
C LEU A 455 -6.59 11.25 -0.55
N GLN A 456 -7.48 11.80 0.30
CA GLN A 456 -7.93 13.18 0.18
C GLN A 456 -6.87 14.15 0.74
N PRO A 457 -6.60 15.29 0.06
CA PRO A 457 -5.66 16.29 0.56
C PRO A 457 -6.10 16.87 1.90
N ALA A 458 -5.15 17.12 2.80
CA ALA A 458 -5.45 17.75 4.09
C ALA A 458 -6.06 19.13 3.89
N ALA A 459 -7.08 19.47 4.67
CA ALA A 459 -7.53 20.85 4.74
C ALA A 459 -6.34 21.77 5.10
N HIS A 460 -6.14 22.84 4.34
CA HIS A 460 -5.08 23.81 4.59
C HIS A 460 -5.22 24.37 6.02
N GLY A 461 -4.17 24.22 6.84
CA GLY A 461 -4.19 24.58 8.27
C GLY A 461 -4.36 23.42 9.26
N ALA A 462 -4.41 22.16 8.81
CA ALA A 462 -4.45 21.00 9.71
C ALA A 462 -3.15 20.88 10.53
N SER A 463 -3.23 21.16 11.84
CA SER A 463 -2.21 20.81 12.84
C SER A 463 -2.05 19.29 12.91
N ILE A 464 -0.92 18.78 13.43
CA ILE A 464 -0.78 17.38 13.87
C ILE A 464 -1.80 17.19 15.00
N ARG A 465 -3.02 16.78 14.66
CA ARG A 465 -4.06 16.49 15.64
C ARG A 465 -4.03 15.00 15.94
N ARG A 466 -4.33 14.64 17.19
CA ARG A 466 -4.66 13.27 17.57
C ARG A 466 -5.71 12.72 16.60
N PRO A 467 -5.71 11.41 16.28
CA PRO A 467 -6.74 10.81 15.44
C PRO A 467 -8.12 11.23 15.93
N ARG A 468 -9.03 11.60 15.02
CA ARG A 468 -10.42 11.89 15.40
C ARG A 468 -11.05 10.59 15.87
N LEU A 469 -11.16 10.45 17.19
CA LEU A 469 -11.83 9.34 17.84
C LEU A 469 -13.34 9.61 17.82
N GLY A 470 -14.08 8.72 17.16
CA GLY A 470 -15.53 8.63 17.28
C GLY A 470 -16.32 9.89 16.92
N GLU A 471 -16.47 10.18 15.63
CA GLU A 471 -17.66 10.88 15.12
C GLU A 471 -18.09 10.22 13.80
N PHE A 472 -18.89 9.15 13.88
CA PHE A 472 -19.80 8.82 12.79
C PHE A 472 -20.92 9.87 12.82
N SER A 473 -20.66 11.05 12.27
CA SER A 473 -21.75 11.98 11.97
C SER A 473 -22.61 11.32 10.91
N ASN A 474 -23.88 11.13 11.26
CA ASN A 474 -24.94 10.57 10.42
C ASN A 474 -25.33 11.58 9.32
N SER A 475 -24.36 12.06 8.55
CA SER A 475 -24.50 13.16 7.59
C SER A 475 -24.19 12.70 6.17
N GLN A 476 -24.89 11.65 5.72
CA GLN A 476 -25.15 11.39 4.30
C GLN A 476 -26.56 10.78 4.15
N SER A 477 -27.58 11.57 4.48
CA SER A 477 -28.98 11.26 4.13
C SER A 477 -29.60 12.31 3.20
N SER A 478 -28.80 13.01 2.39
CA SER A 478 -29.30 14.10 1.53
C SER A 478 -28.85 14.02 0.07
N CYS A 479 -28.60 12.83 -0.48
CA CYS A 479 -28.31 12.68 -1.91
C CYS A 479 -29.15 11.61 -2.60
N PHE A 480 -30.44 11.49 -2.26
CA PHE A 480 -31.42 10.87 -3.14
C PHE A 480 -32.77 11.54 -2.92
N LYS A 481 -33.15 12.45 -3.84
CA LYS A 481 -34.56 12.84 -3.97
C LYS A 481 -35.30 11.65 -4.58
N PRO A 482 -36.36 11.12 -3.95
CA PRO A 482 -37.21 10.14 -4.61
C PRO A 482 -37.91 10.79 -5.82
N PRO A 483 -38.19 10.04 -6.90
CA PRO A 483 -38.89 10.56 -8.07
C PRO A 483 -40.31 11.01 -7.68
N PRO A 484 -40.88 12.02 -8.37
CA PRO A 484 -42.19 12.54 -8.03
C PRO A 484 -43.26 11.49 -8.27
N THR A 485 -43.92 11.05 -7.19
CA THR A 485 -45.16 10.27 -7.27
C THR A 485 -46.26 11.16 -7.85
N LYS A 486 -46.81 10.74 -8.99
CA LYS A 486 -48.05 11.31 -9.54
C LYS A 486 -49.16 11.15 -8.51
N SER A 487 -49.68 12.27 -7.99
CA SER A 487 -50.87 12.30 -7.16
C SER A 487 -52.09 12.03 -8.03
N SER A 488 -52.63 10.81 -7.94
CA SER A 488 -54.01 10.52 -8.34
C SER A 488 -54.93 10.93 -7.19
N SER A 489 -55.53 12.12 -7.29
CA SER A 489 -56.64 12.53 -6.45
C SER A 489 -57.67 13.25 -7.32
N ASP A 490 -58.40 12.46 -8.11
CA ASP A 490 -59.70 12.86 -8.64
C ASP A 490 -60.67 11.71 -8.37
N THR A 491 -61.90 12.08 -8.03
CA THR A 491 -63.08 11.24 -7.74
C THR A 491 -63.22 10.71 -6.30
N LYS A 492 -63.96 11.47 -5.49
CA LYS A 492 -65.12 10.99 -4.72
C LYS A 492 -65.90 12.19 -4.16
N ASN A 493 -66.86 12.66 -4.95
CA ASN A 493 -68.00 13.42 -4.48
C ASN A 493 -69.24 12.64 -4.91
N ALA A 494 -69.85 11.93 -3.97
CA ALA A 494 -71.18 11.36 -4.14
C ALA A 494 -71.86 11.27 -2.77
N SER A 495 -72.89 12.11 -2.64
CA SER A 495 -74.15 11.87 -1.91
C SER A 495 -74.10 11.49 -0.42
N GLU A 496 -74.46 12.45 0.44
CA GLU A 496 -75.39 12.19 1.54
C GLU A 496 -76.21 13.46 1.81
N ASN A 497 -77.47 13.42 1.37
CA ASN A 497 -78.50 14.41 1.62
C ASN A 497 -79.68 13.62 2.20
N THR A 498 -79.96 13.79 3.48
CA THR A 498 -81.22 13.39 4.14
C THR A 498 -81.28 14.19 5.45
N LEU A 499 -82.01 15.30 5.47
CA LEU A 499 -83.38 15.41 6.00
C LEU A 499 -83.53 14.75 7.38
N ASN A 500 -83.63 15.58 8.43
CA ASN A 500 -84.87 15.68 9.19
C ASN A 500 -84.90 16.88 10.14
N SER A 501 -85.87 17.74 9.85
CA SER A 501 -86.72 18.42 10.83
C SER A 501 -87.39 17.43 11.78
N ILE A 502 -87.14 17.56 13.08
CA ILE A 502 -88.06 17.99 14.17
C ILE A 502 -87.28 17.91 15.47
#